data_AF-A0A015ICI0-F1
#
_entry.id   AF-A0A015ICI0-F1
#
_cell.length_a   1.000
_cell.length_b   1.000
_cell.length_c   1.000
_cell.angle_alpha   90.00
_cell.angle_beta   90.00
_cell.angle_gamma   90.00
#
_symmetry.space_group_name_H-M   'P 1'
#
loop_
_entity.id
_entity.type
_entity.pdbx_description
1 polymer ?
#
loop_
_entity_poly.entity_id
_entity_poly.type
_entity_poly.pdbx_seq_one_letter_code
_entity_poly.pdbx_strand_id
1 'polypeptide(L)'
;MKAFELYEEMTRKTFIKSEISEKSNSKKTFKVCVKENNKINAQKYINQKYPTEEEKEKENRLIINNKNLEGHLDLSEFVNLEKLNCSNNQLISLDIRKNMRLTDLDCSQNKLTNLDLTNSSNITYIRANYNQLIDIRLPIVNKEKLEYINLLDNSLSQNLNCFGCFVNLKQLFIGNTDEYRIQQDIFNRFHGNLKPLKSLNKLESLNINNTDIDSGIEYLPDSVKNFRCSIDKRPEAKVKIIYKQLEIFAIDVIDALKGRYNLRAWKENWKLSKEYQKSALNGKGYEEKRVKSAFFTAEQLIEIGVSHEEANSLKGKEIYKKQLGKELGNPDELRTKEDEYANLEDQLIKSKSLISSIESRKTELKYLKKKLDEQKYETRSSTASLRRQMNDLKKDINSSWKKLIKTMKIDNKFEEVKVNEEDQQKERSHLQDCLEKLREDKENLCNKLEIYNNQLTDKEDFINKLQQQTRKNIEELKKQLDEETRKYENSQEKLAILDNQSKVKDDLIQQSEQHIDELKRQLKEINALYPQIETKEIELRNTINTISIKSELGKKGKRLLDNLLEEQIKIVLTNDNFSSEKLEKVKLKLSEEEELTNEEIQNILNKQTEVTWLKLKLKSLQD
;
A
#
# COMPACT_ATOMS: atom_id res chain seq x y z
N MET A 1 -17.41 -31.35 19.83
CA MET A 1 -16.77 -31.47 21.15
C MET A 1 -15.86 -32.69 21.24
N LYS A 2 -16.31 -33.94 21.02
CA LYS A 2 -15.41 -35.13 21.04
C LYS A 2 -14.26 -35.10 20.02
N ALA A 3 -14.44 -34.46 18.86
CA ALA A 3 -13.36 -34.23 17.88
C ALA A 3 -12.35 -33.15 18.31
N PHE A 4 -12.75 -32.25 19.21
CA PHE A 4 -11.88 -31.19 19.74
C PHE A 4 -11.02 -31.72 20.90
N GLU A 5 -11.58 -32.61 21.72
CA GLU A 5 -10.83 -33.34 22.76
C GLU A 5 -9.80 -34.31 22.14
N LEU A 6 -10.12 -34.97 21.01
CA LEU A 6 -9.15 -35.80 20.27
C LEU A 6 -8.01 -34.96 19.67
N TYR A 7 -8.29 -33.72 19.25
CA TYR A 7 -7.28 -32.82 18.67
C TYR A 7 -6.33 -32.27 19.75
N GLU A 8 -6.85 -31.93 20.94
CA GLU A 8 -6.02 -31.54 22.10
C GLU A 8 -5.18 -32.70 22.67
N GLU A 9 -5.71 -33.93 22.67
CA GLU A 9 -4.96 -35.10 23.13
C GLU A 9 -3.88 -35.53 22.12
N MET A 10 -4.14 -35.35 20.82
CA MET A 10 -3.15 -35.52 19.76
C MET A 10 -2.05 -34.47 19.83
N THR A 11 -2.38 -33.19 20.04
CA THR A 11 -1.37 -32.12 20.16
C THR A 11 -0.53 -32.23 21.44
N ARG A 12 -1.09 -32.71 22.56
CA ARG A 12 -0.29 -33.07 23.75
C ARG A 12 0.64 -34.26 23.50
N LYS A 13 0.23 -35.26 22.72
CA LYS A 13 1.08 -36.42 22.37
C LYS A 13 2.19 -36.07 21.36
N THR A 14 1.99 -35.09 20.47
CA THR A 14 3.06 -34.57 19.60
C THR A 14 4.05 -33.67 20.36
N PHE A 15 3.59 -32.90 21.34
CA PHE A 15 4.45 -32.03 22.17
C PHE A 15 5.35 -32.83 23.13
N ILE A 16 4.84 -33.94 23.69
CA ILE A 16 5.65 -34.85 24.54
C ILE A 16 6.62 -35.70 23.69
N LYS A 17 6.31 -35.99 22.42
CA LYS A 17 7.24 -36.69 21.51
C LYS A 17 8.41 -35.82 21.04
N SER A 18 8.24 -34.50 20.93
CA SER A 18 9.37 -33.59 20.66
C SER A 18 10.29 -33.42 21.87
N GLU A 19 9.77 -33.43 23.10
CA GLU A 19 10.62 -33.44 24.32
C GLU A 19 11.34 -34.78 24.56
N ILE A 20 10.78 -35.90 24.08
CA ILE A 20 11.42 -37.23 24.21
C ILE A 20 12.43 -37.49 23.08
N SER A 21 12.28 -36.91 21.88
CA SER A 21 13.28 -37.02 20.81
C SER A 21 14.51 -36.13 21.05
N GLU A 22 14.39 -35.05 21.84
CA GLU A 22 15.54 -34.29 22.34
C GLU A 22 16.26 -34.99 23.50
N LYS A 23 15.58 -35.86 24.27
CA LYS A 23 16.22 -36.64 25.35
C LYS A 23 16.91 -37.92 24.89
N SER A 24 16.53 -38.51 23.75
CA SER A 24 17.02 -39.83 23.31
C SER A 24 18.28 -39.81 22.43
N ASN A 25 18.77 -38.65 22.01
CA ASN A 25 20.08 -38.50 21.35
C ASN A 25 21.24 -38.10 22.28
N SER A 26 21.04 -38.18 23.61
CA SER A 26 22.02 -37.80 24.63
C SER A 26 22.80 -38.97 25.26
N LYS A 27 23.16 -40.01 24.50
CA LYS A 27 24.06 -41.09 25.01
C LYS A 27 25.04 -41.61 23.95
N LYS A 28 25.82 -40.72 23.35
CA LYS A 28 27.19 -41.02 22.90
C LYS A 28 28.01 -39.75 23.09
N THR A 29 28.96 -39.83 24.00
CA THR A 29 29.90 -38.78 24.38
C THR A 29 30.67 -38.25 23.15
N PHE A 30 30.17 -37.17 22.57
CA PHE A 30 31.02 -36.12 22.01
C PHE A 30 30.79 -34.88 22.85
N LYS A 31 31.85 -34.47 23.56
CA LYS A 31 31.93 -33.23 24.32
C LYS A 31 31.82 -32.06 23.33
N VAL A 32 30.60 -31.65 22.96
CA VAL A 32 30.36 -30.30 22.43
C VAL A 32 29.75 -29.53 23.57
N CYS A 33 30.56 -28.63 24.16
CA CYS A 33 30.10 -27.70 25.16
C CYS A 33 28.81 -27.01 24.68
N VAL A 34 27.72 -27.19 25.41
CA VAL A 34 26.72 -26.11 25.53
C VAL A 34 27.49 -24.97 26.18
N LYS A 35 28.04 -24.06 25.38
CA LYS A 35 28.49 -22.77 25.91
C LYS A 35 27.22 -22.13 26.46
N GLU A 36 27.14 -21.99 27.77
CA GLU A 36 26.33 -20.94 28.37
C GLU A 36 26.60 -19.67 27.54
N ASN A 37 25.54 -19.14 26.89
CA ASN A 37 25.62 -17.92 26.11
C ASN A 37 25.81 -16.75 27.08
N ASN A 38 27.00 -16.63 27.66
CA ASN A 38 27.43 -15.43 28.37
C ASN A 38 27.48 -14.31 27.35
N LYS A 39 26.39 -13.56 27.27
CA LYS A 39 26.33 -12.33 26.50
C LYS A 39 27.32 -11.35 27.11
N ILE A 40 28.08 -10.68 26.27
CA ILE A 40 29.14 -9.78 26.71
C ILE A 40 28.63 -8.36 26.48
N ASN A 41 28.65 -7.53 27.51
CA ASN A 41 28.33 -6.12 27.33
C ASN A 41 29.30 -5.50 26.31
N ALA A 42 28.76 -4.91 25.24
CA ALA A 42 29.53 -4.42 24.09
C ALA A 42 30.53 -3.33 24.50
N GLN A 43 30.11 -2.38 25.33
CA GLN A 43 31.01 -1.32 25.79
C GLN A 43 32.13 -1.87 26.66
N LYS A 44 31.83 -2.80 27.58
CA LYS A 44 32.83 -3.45 28.42
C LYS A 44 33.85 -4.20 27.58
N TYR A 45 33.41 -4.91 26.54
CA TYR A 45 34.30 -5.60 25.61
C TYR A 45 35.25 -4.63 24.91
N ILE A 46 34.74 -3.51 24.39
CA ILE A 46 35.56 -2.50 23.72
C ILE A 46 36.55 -1.84 24.68
N ASN A 47 36.11 -1.44 25.87
CA ASN A 47 36.98 -0.81 26.86
C ASN A 47 38.06 -1.78 27.39
N GLN A 48 37.80 -3.08 27.39
CA GLN A 48 38.81 -4.09 27.75
C GLN A 48 39.82 -4.32 26.62
N LYS A 49 39.35 -4.30 25.35
CA LYS A 49 40.20 -4.54 24.19
C LYS A 49 41.05 -3.33 23.83
N TYR A 50 40.52 -2.13 24.05
CA TYR A 50 41.16 -0.84 23.82
C TYR A 50 41.03 0.00 25.10
N PRO A 51 41.92 -0.21 26.10
CA PRO A 51 41.84 0.48 27.37
C PRO A 51 42.10 1.99 27.29
N THR A 52 42.89 2.45 26.32
CA THR A 52 43.31 3.86 26.21
C THR A 52 42.70 4.57 25.01
N GLU A 53 42.54 5.90 25.09
CA GLU A 53 42.09 6.72 23.96
C GLU A 53 43.06 6.62 22.78
N GLU A 54 44.37 6.66 23.03
CA GLU A 54 45.40 6.57 21.97
C GLU A 54 45.30 5.28 21.15
N GLU A 55 44.96 4.14 21.78
CA GLU A 55 44.70 2.89 21.06
C GLU A 55 43.45 2.99 20.18
N LYS A 56 42.37 3.61 20.68
CA LYS A 56 41.12 3.78 19.93
C LYS A 56 41.29 4.74 18.75
N GLU A 57 42.08 5.80 18.92
CA GLU A 57 42.38 6.77 17.86
C GLU A 57 43.22 6.17 16.73
N LYS A 58 44.07 5.17 17.01
CA LYS A 58 44.88 4.48 16.00
C LYS A 58 44.07 3.54 15.10
N GLU A 59 42.88 3.14 15.54
CA GLU A 59 42.05 2.18 14.84
C GLU A 59 41.25 2.83 13.71
N ASN A 60 41.61 2.50 12.47
CA ASN A 60 40.83 2.87 11.28
C ASN A 60 39.85 1.76 10.83
N ARG A 61 39.96 0.55 11.38
CA ARG A 61 39.11 -0.59 11.02
C ARG A 61 38.79 -1.46 12.23
N LEU A 62 37.55 -1.37 12.70
CA LEU A 62 37.06 -2.13 13.85
C LEU A 62 36.16 -3.29 13.40
N ILE A 63 36.61 -4.52 13.64
CA ILE A 63 35.87 -5.75 13.32
C ILE A 63 35.55 -6.50 14.61
N ILE A 64 34.26 -6.48 15.00
CA ILE A 64 33.72 -7.06 16.24
C ILE A 64 32.44 -7.87 15.99
N ASN A 65 32.29 -8.41 14.77
CA ASN A 65 31.16 -9.24 14.39
C ASN A 65 31.19 -10.64 15.02
N ASN A 66 30.01 -11.25 15.22
CA ASN A 66 29.87 -12.60 15.81
C ASN A 66 30.53 -12.75 17.18
N LYS A 67 30.44 -11.72 18.03
CA LYS A 67 31.07 -11.70 19.37
C LYS A 67 30.07 -11.91 20.50
N ASN A 68 28.80 -12.14 20.18
CA ASN A 68 27.71 -12.24 21.14
C ASN A 68 27.64 -11.00 22.06
N LEU A 69 27.92 -9.83 21.49
CA LEU A 69 27.89 -8.56 22.21
C LEU A 69 26.45 -8.08 22.36
N GLU A 70 26.10 -7.53 23.51
CA GLU A 70 24.80 -6.92 23.76
C GLU A 70 24.89 -5.53 24.39
N GLY A 71 23.77 -4.82 24.39
CA GLY A 71 23.67 -3.49 24.99
C GLY A 71 24.09 -2.37 24.05
N HIS A 72 24.46 -1.24 24.64
CA HIS A 72 24.91 -0.04 23.94
C HIS A 72 26.37 -0.16 23.52
N LEU A 73 26.69 0.31 22.32
CA LEU A 73 28.06 0.47 21.83
C LEU A 73 28.32 1.94 21.47
N ASP A 74 29.20 2.58 22.24
CA ASP A 74 29.73 3.92 21.99
C ASP A 74 31.11 3.83 21.35
N LEU A 75 31.26 4.41 20.15
CA LEU A 75 32.52 4.48 19.41
C LEU A 75 33.01 5.92 19.23
N SER A 76 32.57 6.85 20.08
CA SER A 76 32.92 8.27 19.98
C SER A 76 34.42 8.56 20.05
N GLU A 77 35.19 7.73 20.75
CA GLU A 77 36.66 7.82 20.87
C GLU A 77 37.41 7.21 19.67
N PHE A 78 36.74 6.49 18.77
CA PHE A 78 37.35 5.92 17.56
C PHE A 78 37.35 6.94 16.40
N VAL A 79 37.88 8.14 16.63
CA VAL A 79 37.69 9.30 15.74
C VAL A 79 38.23 9.11 14.31
N ASN A 80 39.20 8.20 14.11
CA ASN A 80 39.78 7.88 12.80
C ASN A 80 39.16 6.66 12.11
N LEU A 81 38.07 6.12 12.64
CA LEU A 81 37.44 4.91 12.12
C LEU A 81 36.90 5.10 10.70
N GLU A 82 37.38 4.29 9.77
CA GLU A 82 36.96 4.27 8.36
C GLU A 82 36.07 3.07 8.03
N LYS A 83 36.22 1.95 8.75
CA LYS A 83 35.46 0.72 8.53
C LYS A 83 34.99 0.12 9.85
N LEU A 84 33.69 -0.11 9.98
CA LEU A 84 33.09 -0.76 11.13
C LEU A 84 32.32 -2.00 10.70
N ASN A 85 32.66 -3.15 11.27
CA ASN A 85 31.83 -4.33 11.21
C ASN A 85 31.48 -4.81 12.63
N CYS A 86 30.24 -4.57 13.04
CA CYS A 86 29.66 -5.04 14.30
C CYS A 86 28.46 -5.98 14.08
N SER A 87 28.36 -6.62 12.90
CA SER A 87 27.24 -7.48 12.55
C SER A 87 27.15 -8.76 13.38
N ASN A 88 25.98 -9.39 13.37
CA ASN A 88 25.71 -10.65 14.08
C ASN A 88 26.01 -10.53 15.58
N ASN A 89 25.39 -9.54 16.22
CA ASN A 89 25.44 -9.33 17.66
C ASN A 89 24.01 -9.06 18.17
N GLN A 90 23.87 -8.58 19.40
CA GLN A 90 22.61 -8.24 20.04
C GLN A 90 22.61 -6.77 20.49
N LEU A 91 23.27 -5.89 19.73
CA LEU A 91 23.36 -4.47 20.05
C LEU A 91 21.97 -3.83 19.95
N ILE A 92 21.60 -3.04 20.96
CA ILE A 92 20.34 -2.30 20.98
C ILE A 92 20.51 -0.85 20.51
N SER A 93 21.74 -0.33 20.55
CA SER A 93 22.09 1.01 20.08
C SER A 93 23.57 1.08 19.68
N LEU A 94 23.87 1.96 18.72
CA LEU A 94 25.19 2.21 18.19
C LEU A 94 25.39 3.72 18.06
N ASP A 95 26.35 4.29 18.79
CA ASP A 95 26.74 5.69 18.64
C ASP A 95 28.03 5.80 17.81
N ILE A 96 27.87 6.35 16.61
CA ILE A 96 28.96 6.60 15.66
C ILE A 96 29.03 8.07 15.20
N ARG A 97 28.43 8.99 15.97
CA ARG A 97 28.28 10.39 15.57
C ARG A 97 29.60 11.16 15.42
N LYS A 98 30.68 10.67 16.02
CA LYS A 98 32.03 11.25 15.95
C LYS A 98 32.93 10.59 14.89
N ASN A 99 32.52 9.47 14.30
CA ASN A 99 33.31 8.72 13.31
C ASN A 99 33.12 9.31 11.90
N MET A 100 33.49 10.58 11.71
CA MET A 100 33.24 11.32 10.46
C MET A 100 34.00 10.76 9.23
N ARG A 101 35.02 9.91 9.47
CA ARG A 101 35.79 9.23 8.43
C ARG A 101 35.17 7.92 7.96
N LEU A 102 34.07 7.47 8.56
CA LEU A 102 33.46 6.19 8.25
C LEU A 102 33.04 6.10 6.78
N THR A 103 33.53 5.07 6.10
CA THR A 103 33.26 4.77 4.68
C THR A 103 32.41 3.50 4.53
N ASP A 104 32.61 2.50 5.38
CA ASP A 104 31.89 1.22 5.34
C ASP A 104 31.34 0.87 6.72
N LEU A 105 30.03 0.68 6.80
CA LEU A 105 29.32 0.26 8.00
C LEU A 105 28.57 -1.04 7.75
N ASP A 106 28.90 -2.06 8.54
CA ASP A 106 28.07 -3.26 8.71
C ASP A 106 27.64 -3.41 10.17
N CYS A 107 26.36 -3.12 10.41
CA CYS A 107 25.67 -3.32 11.68
C CYS A 107 24.48 -4.30 11.54
N SER A 108 24.49 -5.11 10.47
CA SER A 108 23.41 -6.08 10.20
C SER A 108 23.26 -7.13 11.29
N GLN A 109 22.08 -7.75 11.38
CA GLN A 109 21.76 -8.77 12.39
C GLN A 109 22.08 -8.31 13.83
N ASN A 110 21.41 -7.24 14.23
CA ASN A 110 21.44 -6.69 15.59
C ASN A 110 19.99 -6.41 16.04
N LYS A 111 19.82 -5.66 17.13
CA LYS A 111 18.51 -5.23 17.66
C LYS A 111 18.40 -3.71 17.69
N LEU A 112 19.07 -3.02 16.76
CA LEU A 112 19.06 -1.56 16.69
C LEU A 112 17.65 -1.07 16.36
N THR A 113 17.17 -0.06 17.09
CA THR A 113 15.88 0.60 16.84
C THR A 113 16.02 1.90 16.07
N ASN A 114 17.18 2.56 16.16
CA ASN A 114 17.48 3.79 15.43
C ASN A 114 18.92 3.77 14.92
N LEU A 115 19.19 4.45 13.82
CA LEU A 115 20.55 4.64 13.28
C LEU A 115 20.73 6.06 12.73
N ASP A 116 21.63 6.83 13.34
CA ASP A 116 21.94 8.21 12.92
C ASP A 116 23.31 8.26 12.22
N LEU A 117 23.28 8.53 10.91
CA LEU A 117 24.45 8.65 10.04
C LEU A 117 24.64 10.08 9.52
N THR A 118 23.97 11.07 10.10
CA THR A 118 23.99 12.47 9.62
C THR A 118 25.41 13.04 9.48
N ASN A 119 26.32 12.69 10.40
CA ASN A 119 27.71 13.15 10.40
C ASN A 119 28.67 12.24 9.59
N SER A 120 28.20 11.09 9.10
CA SER A 120 29.02 10.12 8.34
C SER A 120 29.15 10.52 6.87
N SER A 121 29.65 11.73 6.61
CA SER A 121 29.72 12.35 5.27
C SER A 121 30.63 11.64 4.25
N ASN A 122 31.37 10.61 4.66
CA ASN A 122 32.23 9.82 3.78
C ASN A 122 31.69 8.41 3.50
N ILE A 123 30.51 8.07 4.04
CA ILE A 123 29.98 6.71 3.95
C ILE A 123 29.57 6.35 2.52
N THR A 124 29.99 5.17 2.09
CA THR A 124 29.74 4.63 0.74
C THR A 124 28.91 3.34 0.81
N TYR A 125 29.05 2.55 1.88
CA TYR A 125 28.32 1.30 2.12
C TYR A 125 27.62 1.29 3.48
N ILE A 126 26.32 1.02 3.46
CA ILE A 126 25.49 0.82 4.66
C ILE A 126 24.84 -0.56 4.60
N ARG A 127 25.19 -1.44 5.55
CA ARG A 127 24.48 -2.70 5.83
C ARG A 127 23.87 -2.62 7.23
N ALA A 128 22.54 -2.54 7.27
CA ALA A 128 21.76 -2.51 8.52
C ALA A 128 20.54 -3.43 8.46
N ASN A 129 20.55 -4.43 7.57
CA ASN A 129 19.50 -5.43 7.45
C ASN A 129 19.37 -6.29 8.71
N TYR A 130 18.17 -6.84 8.95
CA TYR A 130 17.86 -7.66 10.14
C TYR A 130 18.12 -6.90 11.45
N ASN A 131 17.58 -5.69 11.57
CA ASN A 131 17.51 -4.90 12.80
C ASN A 131 16.03 -4.56 13.11
N GLN A 132 15.75 -3.75 14.12
CA GLN A 132 14.38 -3.31 14.44
C GLN A 132 14.22 -1.81 14.16
N LEU A 133 14.90 -1.30 13.12
CA LEU A 133 14.97 0.14 12.86
C LEU A 133 13.57 0.69 12.58
N ILE A 134 13.16 1.68 13.37
CA ILE A 134 11.95 2.49 13.15
C ILE A 134 12.29 3.85 12.55
N ASP A 135 13.52 4.33 12.76
CA ASP A 135 14.06 5.56 12.17
C ASP A 135 15.49 5.36 11.66
N ILE A 136 15.82 6.04 10.56
CA ILE A 136 17.17 6.10 10.00
C ILE A 136 17.43 7.50 9.43
N ARG A 137 18.53 8.11 9.86
CA ARG A 137 18.97 9.40 9.34
C ARG A 137 20.19 9.22 8.46
N LEU A 138 19.99 9.36 7.16
CA LEU A 138 21.05 9.20 6.15
C LEU A 138 21.86 10.50 5.98
N PRO A 139 23.14 10.42 5.57
CA PRO A 139 23.98 11.60 5.37
C PRO A 139 23.57 12.35 4.10
N ILE A 140 23.04 13.55 4.26
CA ILE A 140 22.72 14.44 3.13
C ILE A 140 23.94 15.22 2.63
N VAL A 141 24.96 15.39 3.48
CA VAL A 141 26.25 15.98 3.14
C VAL A 141 27.05 14.94 2.36
N ASN A 142 27.61 15.33 1.20
CA ASN A 142 28.32 14.43 0.28
C ASN A 142 27.50 13.18 -0.12
N LYS A 143 26.17 13.32 -0.24
CA LYS A 143 25.22 12.29 -0.71
C LYS A 143 25.65 11.56 -2.00
N GLU A 144 26.49 12.21 -2.82
CA GLU A 144 27.10 11.64 -4.02
C GLU A 144 28.04 10.44 -3.73
N LYS A 145 28.52 10.26 -2.50
CA LYS A 145 29.42 9.14 -2.14
C LYS A 145 28.68 7.83 -1.87
N LEU A 146 27.39 7.89 -1.55
CA LEU A 146 26.64 6.71 -1.12
C LEU A 146 26.32 5.81 -2.31
N GLU A 147 26.85 4.58 -2.29
CA GLU A 147 26.71 3.62 -3.40
C GLU A 147 25.83 2.42 -3.06
N TYR A 148 25.71 2.06 -1.78
CA TYR A 148 25.02 0.84 -1.36
C TYR A 148 24.26 1.05 -0.04
N ILE A 149 22.97 0.70 -0.05
CA ILE A 149 22.10 0.71 1.12
C ILE A 149 21.35 -0.63 1.21
N ASN A 150 21.53 -1.34 2.32
CA ASN A 150 20.75 -2.52 2.65
C ASN A 150 20.06 -2.36 4.01
N LEU A 151 18.73 -2.22 3.96
CA LEU A 151 17.82 -2.02 5.09
C LEU A 151 16.78 -3.13 5.20
N LEU A 152 16.97 -4.27 4.51
CA LEU A 152 16.00 -5.38 4.52
C LEU A 152 15.62 -5.81 5.94
N ASP A 153 14.36 -6.22 6.12
CA ASP A 153 13.89 -6.86 7.35
C ASP A 153 14.08 -6.00 8.62
N ASN A 154 13.70 -4.72 8.53
CA ASN A 154 13.63 -3.74 9.63
C ASN A 154 12.17 -3.40 9.98
N SER A 155 11.88 -2.30 10.68
CA SER A 155 10.52 -1.82 11.00
C SER A 155 10.27 -0.39 10.47
N LEU A 156 10.96 0.03 9.41
CA LEU A 156 10.89 1.39 8.87
C LEU A 156 9.55 1.64 8.20
N SER A 157 8.91 2.78 8.48
CA SER A 157 7.61 3.14 7.91
C SER A 157 7.63 4.55 7.31
N GLN A 158 7.95 4.64 6.01
CA GLN A 158 8.04 5.92 5.30
C GLN A 158 7.90 5.76 3.78
N ASN A 159 7.80 6.87 3.05
CA ASN A 159 7.91 6.87 1.59
C ASN A 159 9.38 6.87 1.12
N LEU A 160 9.61 6.91 -0.19
CA LEU A 160 10.94 6.78 -0.79
C LEU A 160 11.68 8.11 -1.01
N ASN A 161 11.13 9.25 -0.56
CA ASN A 161 11.69 10.58 -0.84
C ASN A 161 13.11 10.74 -0.31
N CYS A 162 13.43 10.12 0.82
CA CYS A 162 14.77 10.18 1.42
C CYS A 162 15.87 9.61 0.53
N PHE A 163 15.54 8.71 -0.43
CA PHE A 163 16.53 8.07 -1.29
C PHE A 163 16.82 8.82 -2.59
N GLY A 164 15.91 9.68 -3.06
CA GLY A 164 15.99 10.29 -4.40
C GLY A 164 17.19 11.21 -4.63
N CYS A 165 17.90 11.60 -3.57
CA CYS A 165 19.03 12.51 -3.62
C CYS A 165 20.40 11.81 -3.77
N PHE A 166 20.48 10.48 -3.65
CA PHE A 166 21.72 9.70 -3.73
C PHE A 166 22.00 9.24 -5.17
N VAL A 167 22.27 10.16 -6.09
CA VAL A 167 22.31 9.86 -7.55
C VAL A 167 23.37 8.83 -7.98
N ASN A 168 24.37 8.55 -7.13
CA ASN A 168 25.38 7.52 -7.35
C ASN A 168 25.06 6.16 -6.69
N LEU A 169 23.89 6.03 -6.05
CA LEU A 169 23.43 4.79 -5.43
C LEU A 169 23.27 3.69 -6.49
N LYS A 170 23.97 2.57 -6.28
CA LYS A 170 23.97 1.39 -7.16
C LYS A 170 23.02 0.31 -6.66
N GLN A 171 22.86 0.17 -5.35
CA GLN A 171 22.02 -0.86 -4.76
C GLN A 171 21.18 -0.32 -3.61
N LEU A 172 19.87 -0.57 -3.68
CA LEU A 172 18.90 -0.19 -2.65
C LEU A 172 18.03 -1.39 -2.29
N PHE A 173 18.17 -1.90 -1.07
CA PHE A 173 17.39 -3.02 -0.58
C PHE A 173 16.56 -2.61 0.63
N ILE A 174 15.23 -2.58 0.46
CA ILE A 174 14.29 -2.04 1.46
C ILE A 174 13.08 -2.96 1.71
N GLY A 175 12.96 -4.05 0.96
CA GLY A 175 11.91 -5.06 1.13
C GLY A 175 12.02 -5.91 2.40
N ASN A 176 11.13 -6.90 2.47
CA ASN A 176 11.04 -7.89 3.53
C ASN A 176 11.20 -9.29 2.92
N THR A 177 12.05 -10.09 3.56
CA THR A 177 12.45 -11.41 3.09
C THR A 177 12.23 -12.50 4.14
N ASP A 178 12.09 -12.14 5.41
CA ASP A 178 11.91 -13.06 6.52
C ASP A 178 10.44 -13.12 7.01
N GLU A 179 9.82 -14.28 6.81
CA GLU A 179 8.43 -14.55 7.18
C GLU A 179 8.20 -14.54 8.70
N TYR A 180 9.15 -15.06 9.47
CA TYR A 180 9.04 -15.13 10.92
C TYR A 180 9.08 -13.74 11.53
N ARG A 181 9.92 -12.85 10.98
CA ARG A 181 9.98 -11.45 11.41
C ARG A 181 8.71 -10.69 11.05
N ILE A 182 8.12 -10.94 9.87
CA ILE A 182 6.82 -10.38 9.50
C ILE A 182 5.73 -10.82 10.48
N GLN A 183 5.69 -12.09 10.89
CA GLN A 183 4.74 -12.60 11.89
C GLN A 183 4.92 -11.95 13.28
N GLN A 184 6.13 -11.48 13.59
CA GLN A 184 6.46 -10.72 14.80
C GLN A 184 6.20 -9.22 14.66
N ASP A 185 5.57 -8.78 13.55
CA ASP A 185 5.33 -7.37 13.20
C ASP A 185 6.62 -6.53 12.95
N ILE A 186 7.74 -7.22 12.71
CA ILE A 186 9.04 -6.64 12.41
C ILE A 186 9.29 -6.71 10.90
N PHE A 187 8.78 -5.72 10.18
CA PHE A 187 8.97 -5.59 8.73
C PHE A 187 8.86 -4.13 8.27
N ASN A 188 9.56 -3.80 7.19
CA ASN A 188 9.53 -2.47 6.59
C ASN A 188 8.19 -2.23 5.91
N ARG A 189 7.58 -1.10 6.24
CA ARG A 189 6.33 -0.58 5.68
C ARG A 189 6.62 0.61 4.75
N PHE A 190 7.58 0.44 3.83
CA PHE A 190 7.77 1.45 2.78
C PHE A 190 6.52 1.52 1.91
N HIS A 191 6.02 2.73 1.66
CA HIS A 191 4.73 2.95 1.00
C HIS A 191 4.79 4.06 -0.07
N GLY A 192 3.72 4.14 -0.88
CA GLY A 192 3.61 5.11 -1.97
C GLY A 192 4.11 4.55 -3.29
N ASN A 193 4.83 5.35 -4.07
CA ASN A 193 5.24 4.98 -5.43
C ASN A 193 6.75 5.11 -5.65
N LEU A 194 7.24 4.56 -6.76
CA LEU A 194 8.66 4.51 -7.12
C LEU A 194 9.21 5.79 -7.79
N LYS A 195 8.37 6.81 -8.04
CA LYS A 195 8.80 8.09 -8.66
C LYS A 195 9.97 8.79 -7.97
N PRO A 196 10.11 8.77 -6.62
CA PRO A 196 11.25 9.39 -5.96
C PRO A 196 12.61 8.84 -6.40
N LEU A 197 12.65 7.62 -6.95
CA LEU A 197 13.89 6.98 -7.40
C LEU A 197 14.29 7.35 -8.84
N LYS A 198 13.54 8.23 -9.52
CA LYS A 198 13.72 8.55 -10.95
C LYS A 198 15.11 9.08 -11.30
N SER A 199 15.72 9.85 -10.41
CA SER A 199 17.04 10.47 -10.61
C SER A 199 18.22 9.53 -10.38
N LEU A 200 17.99 8.31 -9.90
CA LEU A 200 19.05 7.38 -9.48
C LEU A 200 19.65 6.64 -10.68
N ASN A 201 20.24 7.37 -11.62
CA ASN A 201 20.69 6.83 -12.90
C ASN A 201 21.77 5.74 -12.78
N LYS A 202 22.43 5.59 -11.63
CA LYS A 202 23.38 4.49 -11.36
C LYS A 202 22.77 3.28 -10.64
N LEU A 203 21.47 3.29 -10.32
CA LEU A 203 20.80 2.23 -9.58
C LEU A 203 20.71 0.96 -10.43
N GLU A 204 21.46 -0.07 -10.05
CA GLU A 204 21.51 -1.36 -10.75
C GLU A 204 20.60 -2.40 -10.11
N SER A 205 20.45 -2.36 -8.79
CA SER A 205 19.70 -3.36 -8.03
C SER A 205 18.74 -2.72 -7.04
N LEU A 206 17.47 -3.13 -7.10
CA LEU A 206 16.40 -2.62 -6.24
C LEU A 206 15.58 -3.80 -5.69
N ASN A 207 15.39 -3.85 -4.37
CA ASN A 207 14.54 -4.85 -3.72
C ASN A 207 13.44 -4.17 -2.91
N ILE A 208 12.20 -4.39 -3.35
CA ILE A 208 10.96 -3.89 -2.73
C ILE A 208 10.00 -5.03 -2.32
N ASN A 209 10.51 -6.25 -2.18
CA ASN A 209 9.71 -7.43 -1.82
C ASN A 209 8.82 -7.14 -0.62
N ASN A 210 7.56 -7.57 -0.66
CA ASN A 210 6.66 -7.59 0.48
C ASN A 210 6.47 -6.21 1.16
N THR A 211 6.57 -5.11 0.40
CA THR A 211 6.34 -3.71 0.86
C THR A 211 4.95 -3.18 0.48
N ASP A 212 4.60 -1.99 0.96
CA ASP A 212 3.35 -1.30 0.62
C ASP A 212 3.52 -0.24 -0.49
N ILE A 213 4.56 -0.37 -1.32
CA ILE A 213 4.75 0.41 -2.53
C ILE A 213 3.80 -0.13 -3.62
N ASP A 214 2.99 0.72 -4.24
CA ASP A 214 1.88 0.26 -5.09
C ASP A 214 2.00 0.61 -6.59
N SER A 215 2.92 1.49 -6.98
CA SER A 215 2.96 2.03 -8.35
C SER A 215 4.30 2.67 -8.72
N GLY A 216 4.45 3.10 -9.98
CA GLY A 216 5.53 3.97 -10.45
C GLY A 216 6.73 3.28 -11.10
N ILE A 217 6.58 2.04 -11.56
CA ILE A 217 7.65 1.27 -12.25
C ILE A 217 8.20 2.06 -13.45
N GLU A 218 7.36 2.81 -14.14
CA GLU A 218 7.69 3.65 -15.29
C GLU A 218 8.69 4.77 -14.97
N TYR A 219 8.85 5.13 -13.70
CA TYR A 219 9.81 6.15 -13.26
C TYR A 219 11.18 5.57 -12.91
N LEU A 220 11.32 4.25 -12.77
CA LEU A 220 12.61 3.65 -12.50
C LEU A 220 13.59 3.97 -13.64
N PRO A 221 14.88 4.20 -13.36
CA PRO A 221 15.87 4.42 -14.40
C PRO A 221 16.18 3.14 -15.20
N ASP A 222 16.69 3.27 -16.43
CA ASP A 222 17.02 2.13 -17.29
C ASP A 222 18.24 1.32 -16.81
N SER A 223 18.99 1.88 -15.85
CA SER A 223 20.11 1.19 -15.20
C SER A 223 19.69 0.03 -14.29
N VAL A 224 18.42 -0.05 -13.86
CA VAL A 224 17.95 -1.12 -12.96
C VAL A 224 17.91 -2.44 -13.72
N LYS A 225 18.90 -3.30 -13.44
CA LYS A 225 19.05 -4.64 -14.02
C LYS A 225 18.41 -5.71 -13.14
N ASN A 226 18.57 -5.55 -11.83
CA ASN A 226 18.10 -6.52 -10.84
C ASN A 226 16.96 -5.92 -10.03
N PHE A 227 15.72 -6.17 -10.46
CA PHE A 227 14.54 -5.74 -9.73
C PHE A 227 13.91 -6.92 -8.99
N ARG A 228 13.79 -6.79 -7.66
CA ARG A 228 13.12 -7.76 -6.80
C ARG A 228 11.78 -7.22 -6.32
N CYS A 229 10.72 -7.90 -6.70
CA CYS A 229 9.34 -7.64 -6.28
C CYS A 229 8.66 -8.99 -5.99
N SER A 230 8.12 -9.18 -4.79
CA SER A 230 7.47 -10.44 -4.41
C SER A 230 6.39 -10.17 -3.38
N ILE A 231 5.46 -11.10 -3.27
CA ILE A 231 4.36 -11.12 -2.29
C ILE A 231 4.32 -12.46 -1.52
N ASP A 232 5.37 -13.25 -1.61
CA ASP A 232 5.47 -14.60 -1.05
C ASP A 232 5.41 -14.63 0.48
N LYS A 233 6.00 -13.62 1.14
CA LYS A 233 6.06 -13.53 2.60
C LYS A 233 4.96 -12.68 3.19
N ARG A 234 4.36 -11.80 2.38
CA ARG A 234 3.30 -10.89 2.78
C ARG A 234 2.26 -10.72 1.66
N PRO A 235 1.36 -11.71 1.47
CA PRO A 235 0.41 -11.73 0.35
C PRO A 235 -0.54 -10.53 0.29
N GLU A 236 -0.82 -9.90 1.44
CA GLU A 236 -1.69 -8.74 1.55
C GLU A 236 -1.03 -7.42 1.10
N ALA A 237 0.30 -7.39 1.04
CA ALA A 237 1.12 -6.20 0.76
C ALA A 237 0.71 -5.47 -0.54
N LYS A 238 0.76 -4.14 -0.55
CA LYS A 238 0.31 -3.36 -1.72
C LYS A 238 1.20 -3.53 -2.95
N VAL A 239 2.44 -3.99 -2.78
CA VAL A 239 3.35 -4.33 -3.89
C VAL A 239 2.78 -5.39 -4.84
N LYS A 240 1.72 -6.11 -4.44
CA LYS A 240 0.93 -6.97 -5.33
C LYS A 240 0.45 -6.28 -6.62
N ILE A 241 0.24 -4.95 -6.60
CA ILE A 241 -0.17 -4.18 -7.77
C ILE A 241 0.97 -4.11 -8.80
N ILE A 242 2.21 -3.86 -8.33
CA ILE A 242 3.42 -3.90 -9.16
C ILE A 242 3.71 -5.34 -9.60
N TYR A 243 3.66 -6.29 -8.68
CA TYR A 243 3.87 -7.72 -8.95
C TYR A 243 2.99 -8.22 -10.12
N LYS A 244 1.69 -7.92 -10.10
CA LYS A 244 0.75 -8.31 -11.17
C LYS A 244 1.08 -7.69 -12.53
N GLN A 245 1.65 -6.48 -12.56
CA GLN A 245 2.10 -5.86 -13.80
C GLN A 245 3.33 -6.56 -14.39
N LEU A 246 4.12 -7.23 -13.55
CA LEU A 246 5.38 -7.86 -13.92
C LEU A 246 5.27 -9.37 -14.15
N GLU A 247 4.18 -10.01 -13.74
CA GLU A 247 3.99 -11.47 -13.79
C GLU A 247 4.30 -12.06 -15.18
N ILE A 248 3.82 -11.41 -16.26
CA ILE A 248 4.09 -11.84 -17.63
C ILE A 248 5.53 -11.57 -18.10
N PHE A 249 6.28 -10.72 -17.40
CA PHE A 249 7.65 -10.30 -17.70
C PHE A 249 8.72 -10.94 -16.82
N ALA A 250 8.37 -11.91 -15.97
CA ALA A 250 9.39 -12.73 -15.29
C ALA A 250 10.22 -13.50 -16.34
N ILE A 251 11.51 -13.68 -16.08
CA ILE A 251 12.45 -14.30 -17.03
C ILE A 251 12.18 -15.80 -17.17
N ASP A 252 11.89 -16.47 -16.06
CA ASP A 252 11.42 -17.85 -15.97
C ASP A 252 10.58 -18.06 -14.69
N VAL A 253 10.10 -19.29 -14.42
CA VAL A 253 9.26 -19.61 -13.24
C VAL A 253 10.07 -19.49 -11.93
N ILE A 254 11.34 -19.88 -11.93
CA ILE A 254 12.24 -19.81 -10.77
C ILE A 254 12.55 -18.36 -10.42
N ASP A 255 12.69 -17.51 -11.44
CA ASP A 255 12.89 -16.07 -11.34
C ASP A 255 11.64 -15.37 -10.85
N ALA A 256 10.46 -15.74 -11.34
CA ALA A 256 9.19 -15.25 -10.80
C ALA A 256 9.06 -15.55 -9.30
N LEU A 257 9.40 -16.78 -8.87
CA LEU A 257 9.41 -17.19 -7.46
C LEU A 257 10.45 -16.42 -6.62
N LYS A 258 11.54 -15.98 -7.24
CA LYS A 258 12.59 -15.15 -6.60
C LYS A 258 12.31 -13.65 -6.75
N GLY A 259 11.16 -13.28 -7.33
CA GLY A 259 10.74 -11.91 -7.58
C GLY A 259 11.56 -11.17 -8.63
N ARG A 260 12.27 -11.86 -9.52
CA ARG A 260 13.11 -11.28 -10.58
C ARG A 260 12.33 -11.07 -11.88
N TYR A 261 12.43 -9.88 -12.46
CA TYR A 261 11.69 -9.51 -13.68
C TYR A 261 12.54 -8.76 -14.70
N ASN A 262 12.20 -8.94 -15.97
CA ASN A 262 12.76 -8.17 -17.07
C ASN A 262 12.07 -6.79 -17.17
N LEU A 263 12.56 -5.82 -16.38
CA LEU A 263 12.03 -4.45 -16.38
C LEU A 263 12.15 -3.75 -17.75
N ARG A 264 13.16 -4.10 -18.54
CA ARG A 264 13.36 -3.50 -19.87
C ARG A 264 12.21 -3.88 -20.80
N ALA A 265 11.89 -5.18 -20.87
CA ALA A 265 10.76 -5.67 -21.65
C ALA A 265 9.43 -5.08 -21.16
N TRP A 266 9.25 -4.93 -19.84
CA TRP A 266 8.07 -4.27 -19.28
C TRP A 266 7.95 -2.81 -19.74
N LYS A 267 9.03 -2.03 -19.68
CA LYS A 267 9.03 -0.62 -20.06
C LYS A 267 8.75 -0.42 -21.55
N GLU A 268 9.32 -1.25 -22.41
CA GLU A 268 9.08 -1.22 -23.86
C GLU A 268 7.58 -1.48 -24.15
N ASN A 269 6.99 -2.53 -23.57
CA ASN A 269 5.56 -2.82 -23.72
C ASN A 269 4.68 -1.70 -23.14
N TRP A 270 5.06 -1.14 -21.99
CA TRP A 270 4.35 -0.02 -21.39
C TRP A 270 4.33 1.21 -22.30
N LYS A 271 5.47 1.57 -22.93
CA LYS A 271 5.54 2.70 -23.88
C LYS A 271 4.62 2.47 -25.09
N LEU A 272 4.67 1.27 -25.68
CA LEU A 272 3.80 0.89 -26.80
C LEU A 272 2.31 0.97 -26.44
N SER A 273 1.94 0.51 -25.24
CA SER A 273 0.56 0.61 -24.75
C SER A 273 0.06 2.06 -24.65
N LYS A 274 0.95 3.00 -24.30
CA LYS A 274 0.64 4.42 -24.19
C LYS A 274 0.55 5.10 -25.55
N GLU A 275 1.43 4.75 -26.48
CA GLU A 275 1.38 5.24 -27.86
C GLU A 275 0.10 4.80 -28.56
N TYR A 276 -0.29 3.53 -28.40
CA TYR A 276 -1.55 3.00 -28.95
C TYR A 276 -2.78 3.65 -28.33
N GLN A 277 -2.80 3.88 -27.01
CA GLN A 277 -3.89 4.64 -26.38
C GLN A 277 -4.00 6.06 -26.95
N LYS A 278 -2.87 6.72 -27.19
CA LYS A 278 -2.83 8.08 -27.74
C LYS A 278 -3.26 8.13 -29.21
N SER A 279 -2.92 7.12 -30.02
CA SER A 279 -3.37 7.02 -31.41
C SER A 279 -4.87 6.67 -31.51
N ALA A 280 -5.36 5.77 -30.65
CA ALA A 280 -6.78 5.41 -30.57
C ALA A 280 -7.68 6.60 -30.16
N LEU A 281 -7.17 7.52 -29.32
CA LEU A 281 -7.89 8.75 -28.94
C LEU A 281 -7.96 9.79 -30.07
N ASN A 282 -7.07 9.72 -31.07
CA ASN A 282 -7.02 10.67 -32.18
C ASN A 282 -7.81 10.20 -33.42
N GLY A 283 -8.26 8.94 -33.46
CA GLY A 283 -9.13 8.41 -34.51
C GLY A 283 -10.61 8.59 -34.16
N LYS A 284 -11.35 9.40 -34.92
CA LYS A 284 -12.81 9.51 -34.77
C LYS A 284 -13.48 8.19 -35.15
N GLY A 285 -14.08 7.56 -34.15
CA GLY A 285 -15.20 6.62 -34.28
C GLY A 285 -14.79 5.16 -34.41
N TYR A 286 -14.83 4.42 -33.30
CA TYR A 286 -15.32 3.04 -33.20
C TYR A 286 -15.66 2.76 -31.73
N GLU A 287 -16.72 1.98 -31.52
CA GLU A 287 -17.57 1.84 -30.34
C GLU A 287 -16.88 1.63 -28.97
N GLU A 288 -17.59 2.07 -27.92
CA GLU A 288 -17.30 1.91 -26.49
C GLU A 288 -17.16 0.44 -26.03
N LYS A 289 -16.06 -0.23 -26.41
CA LYS A 289 -15.58 -1.44 -25.73
C LYS A 289 -14.19 -1.20 -25.13
N ARG A 290 -14.18 -0.89 -23.83
CA ARG A 290 -13.06 -1.01 -22.88
C ARG A 290 -11.65 -0.78 -23.48
N VAL A 291 -11.25 0.47 -23.70
CA VAL A 291 -9.83 0.84 -23.69
C VAL A 291 -9.36 0.96 -22.23
N LYS A 292 -9.43 -0.13 -21.46
CA LYS A 292 -8.82 -0.22 -20.12
C LYS A 292 -7.52 -1.00 -20.24
N SER A 293 -6.40 -0.28 -20.23
CA SER A 293 -5.04 -0.80 -19.95
C SER A 293 -4.71 -2.19 -20.55
N ALA A 294 -4.94 -2.39 -21.84
CA ALA A 294 -4.46 -3.61 -22.49
C ALA A 294 -2.93 -3.51 -22.61
N PHE A 295 -2.20 -4.27 -21.78
CA PHE A 295 -0.81 -4.61 -22.09
C PHE A 295 -0.85 -5.65 -23.22
N PHE A 296 0.01 -5.47 -24.23
CA PHE A 296 -0.01 -6.33 -25.40
C PHE A 296 0.62 -7.69 -25.10
N THR A 297 0.00 -8.78 -25.54
CA THR A 297 0.63 -10.10 -25.59
C THR A 297 1.72 -10.15 -26.66
N ALA A 298 2.59 -11.16 -26.62
CA ALA A 298 3.60 -11.36 -27.66
C ALA A 298 2.97 -11.53 -29.05
N GLU A 299 1.85 -12.24 -29.12
CA GLU A 299 1.04 -12.44 -30.32
C GLU A 299 0.46 -11.12 -30.85
N GLN A 300 -0.07 -10.25 -29.96
CA GLN A 300 -0.58 -8.94 -30.33
C GLN A 300 0.52 -8.01 -30.85
N LEU A 301 1.72 -8.00 -30.24
CA LEU A 301 2.84 -7.16 -30.69
C LEU A 301 3.31 -7.48 -32.12
N ILE A 302 3.20 -8.75 -32.53
CA ILE A 302 3.54 -9.20 -33.89
C ILE A 302 2.49 -8.70 -34.90
N GLU A 303 1.20 -8.69 -34.54
CA GLU A 303 0.12 -8.19 -35.39
C GLU A 303 0.20 -6.69 -35.66
N ILE A 304 0.75 -5.89 -34.73
CA ILE A 304 0.95 -4.42 -34.90
C ILE A 304 2.29 -4.03 -35.54
N GLY A 305 3.08 -4.98 -36.06
CA GLY A 305 4.27 -4.69 -36.87
C GLY A 305 5.55 -4.34 -36.10
N VAL A 306 5.62 -4.68 -34.81
CA VAL A 306 6.83 -4.51 -33.98
C VAL A 306 7.89 -5.55 -34.38
N SER A 307 9.18 -5.21 -34.29
CA SER A 307 10.28 -6.03 -34.82
C SER A 307 10.33 -7.44 -34.20
N HIS A 308 10.74 -8.43 -34.98
CA HIS A 308 10.79 -9.84 -34.57
C HIS A 308 11.67 -10.08 -33.33
N GLU A 309 12.71 -9.28 -33.11
CA GLU A 309 13.59 -9.37 -31.94
C GLU A 309 12.92 -8.93 -30.64
N GLU A 310 12.12 -7.86 -30.68
CA GLU A 310 11.39 -7.31 -29.52
C GLU A 310 10.22 -8.21 -29.10
N ALA A 311 9.52 -8.80 -30.07
CA ALA A 311 8.48 -9.80 -29.82
C ALA A 311 9.07 -11.13 -29.30
N ASN A 312 10.29 -11.49 -29.71
CA ASN A 312 10.96 -12.73 -29.29
C ASN A 312 11.37 -12.73 -27.81
N SER A 313 11.66 -11.56 -27.22
CA SER A 313 11.91 -11.40 -25.77
C SER A 313 10.68 -11.78 -24.91
N LEU A 314 9.46 -11.55 -25.42
CA LEU A 314 8.19 -11.88 -24.77
C LEU A 314 7.69 -13.31 -25.10
N LYS A 315 8.00 -13.80 -26.30
CA LYS A 315 7.74 -15.19 -26.75
C LYS A 315 8.45 -16.25 -25.92
N GLY A 316 9.53 -15.89 -25.21
CA GLY A 316 10.26 -16.81 -24.33
C GLY A 316 9.36 -17.55 -23.33
N LYS A 317 8.22 -16.97 -22.93
CA LYS A 317 7.26 -17.61 -22.02
C LYS A 317 6.11 -18.37 -22.69
N GLU A 318 5.60 -17.92 -23.84
CA GLU A 318 4.58 -18.70 -24.59
C GLU A 318 5.19 -19.95 -25.22
N ILE A 319 6.45 -19.85 -25.66
CA ILE A 319 7.23 -20.96 -26.16
C ILE A 319 7.59 -21.92 -25.02
N TYR A 320 7.90 -21.45 -23.80
CA TYR A 320 8.10 -22.34 -22.64
C TYR A 320 6.81 -22.99 -22.12
N LYS A 321 5.66 -22.32 -22.20
CA LYS A 321 4.35 -22.91 -21.83
C LYS A 321 3.85 -23.92 -22.88
N LYS A 322 4.18 -23.71 -24.16
CA LYS A 322 4.04 -24.72 -25.23
C LYS A 322 5.14 -25.78 -25.21
N GLN A 323 6.35 -25.49 -24.72
CA GLN A 323 7.46 -26.44 -24.58
C GLN A 323 7.32 -27.32 -23.35
N LEU A 324 6.73 -26.87 -22.24
CA LEU A 324 6.33 -27.78 -21.15
C LEU A 324 5.29 -28.82 -21.61
N GLY A 325 4.50 -28.47 -22.64
CA GLY A 325 3.60 -29.40 -23.33
C GLY A 325 4.22 -30.19 -24.50
N LYS A 326 5.44 -29.84 -24.94
CA LYS A 326 6.19 -30.54 -26.02
C LYS A 326 7.42 -31.31 -25.51
N GLU A 327 7.87 -31.08 -24.29
CA GLU A 327 8.91 -31.85 -23.58
C GLU A 327 8.36 -33.16 -23.00
N LEU A 328 7.03 -33.33 -22.99
CA LEU A 328 6.37 -34.63 -22.98
C LEU A 328 6.31 -35.11 -24.44
N GLY A 329 7.25 -35.96 -24.81
CA GLY A 329 7.51 -36.37 -26.19
C GLY A 329 6.30 -36.88 -26.98
N ASN A 330 6.45 -36.85 -28.31
CA ASN A 330 5.45 -37.25 -29.29
C ASN A 330 4.96 -38.70 -29.01
N PRO A 331 3.65 -38.95 -28.80
CA PRO A 331 3.11 -40.26 -28.41
C PRO A 331 3.48 -41.40 -29.39
N ASP A 332 3.66 -41.09 -30.67
CA ASP A 332 3.97 -42.08 -31.70
C ASP A 332 5.46 -42.54 -31.70
N GLU A 333 6.38 -41.72 -31.17
CA GLU A 333 7.80 -42.12 -30.98
C GLU A 333 8.01 -42.93 -29.68
N LEU A 334 7.14 -42.75 -28.68
CA LEU A 334 7.13 -43.56 -27.46
C LEU A 334 6.54 -44.95 -27.73
N ARG A 335 5.45 -45.03 -28.50
CA ARG A 335 4.81 -46.29 -28.87
C ARG A 335 5.73 -47.20 -29.71
N THR A 336 6.49 -46.63 -30.64
CA THR A 336 7.47 -47.38 -31.44
C THR A 336 8.64 -47.91 -30.61
N LYS A 337 9.09 -47.17 -29.58
CA LYS A 337 10.14 -47.64 -28.67
C LYS A 337 9.63 -48.63 -27.61
N GLU A 338 8.37 -48.50 -27.17
CA GLU A 338 7.72 -49.48 -26.28
C GLU A 338 7.49 -50.82 -27.00
N ASP A 339 7.12 -50.79 -28.28
CA ASP A 339 6.97 -52.00 -29.11
C ASP A 339 8.33 -52.70 -29.38
N GLU A 340 9.41 -51.94 -29.57
CA GLU A 340 10.78 -52.49 -29.68
C GLU A 340 11.28 -53.08 -28.35
N TYR A 341 10.97 -52.44 -27.23
CA TYR A 341 11.35 -52.92 -25.89
C TYR A 341 10.58 -54.19 -25.51
N ALA A 342 9.29 -54.27 -25.82
CA ALA A 342 8.47 -55.46 -25.59
C ALA A 342 8.95 -56.67 -26.42
N ASN A 343 9.41 -56.44 -27.65
CA ASN A 343 9.99 -57.50 -28.48
C ASN A 343 11.34 -58.01 -27.94
N LEU A 344 12.18 -57.11 -27.41
CA LEU A 344 13.45 -57.47 -26.78
C LEU A 344 13.25 -58.21 -25.44
N GLU A 345 12.25 -57.82 -24.64
CA GLU A 345 11.87 -58.53 -23.41
C GLU A 345 11.36 -59.95 -23.71
N ASP A 346 10.52 -60.11 -24.73
CA ASP A 346 9.98 -61.42 -25.11
C ASP A 346 11.08 -62.37 -25.62
N GLN A 347 12.09 -61.85 -26.31
CA GLN A 347 13.29 -62.60 -26.73
C GLN A 347 14.20 -62.98 -25.55
N LEU A 348 14.33 -62.10 -24.56
CA LEU A 348 15.11 -62.36 -23.34
C LEU A 348 14.43 -63.44 -22.47
N ILE A 349 13.10 -63.42 -22.37
CA ILE A 349 12.32 -64.43 -21.64
C ILE A 349 12.46 -65.80 -22.30
N LYS A 350 12.38 -65.87 -23.64
CA LYS A 350 12.60 -67.11 -24.41
C LYS A 350 14.01 -67.67 -24.20
N SER A 351 15.03 -66.81 -24.19
CA SER A 351 16.43 -67.21 -23.93
C SER A 351 16.65 -67.72 -22.50
N LYS A 352 16.07 -67.06 -21.48
CA LYS A 352 16.16 -67.48 -20.08
C LYS A 352 15.45 -68.83 -19.83
N SER A 353 14.32 -69.07 -20.48
CA SER A 353 13.60 -70.36 -20.44
C SER A 353 14.43 -71.50 -21.05
N LEU A 354 15.10 -71.24 -22.18
CA LEU A 354 16.02 -72.20 -22.82
C LEU A 354 17.22 -72.55 -21.94
N ILE A 355 17.80 -71.56 -21.25
CA ILE A 355 18.92 -71.78 -20.31
C ILE A 355 18.46 -72.63 -19.13
N SER A 356 17.32 -72.32 -18.52
CA SER A 356 16.77 -73.09 -17.39
C SER A 356 16.47 -74.54 -17.80
N SER A 357 15.94 -74.78 -19.00
CA SER A 357 15.71 -76.12 -19.53
C SER A 357 17.01 -76.90 -19.74
N ILE A 358 18.06 -76.24 -20.24
CA ILE A 358 19.39 -76.82 -20.41
C ILE A 358 20.02 -77.20 -19.06
N GLU A 359 19.89 -76.35 -18.04
CA GLU A 359 20.44 -76.58 -16.70
C GLU A 359 19.74 -77.72 -15.98
N SER A 360 18.41 -77.80 -16.09
CA SER A 360 17.63 -78.92 -15.57
C SER A 360 18.08 -80.25 -16.19
N ARG A 361 18.20 -80.30 -17.53
CA ARG A 361 18.68 -81.50 -18.24
C ARG A 361 20.14 -81.84 -17.92
N LYS A 362 21.01 -80.85 -17.69
CA LYS A 362 22.39 -81.09 -17.22
C LYS A 362 22.40 -81.72 -15.82
N THR A 363 21.47 -81.33 -14.95
CA THR A 363 21.33 -81.87 -13.60
C THR A 363 20.85 -83.32 -13.65
N GLU A 364 19.87 -83.61 -14.51
CA GLU A 364 19.40 -84.97 -14.77
C GLU A 364 20.51 -85.86 -15.38
N LEU A 365 21.32 -85.31 -16.29
CA LEU A 365 22.51 -86.00 -16.81
C LEU A 365 23.52 -86.31 -15.71
N LYS A 366 23.71 -85.40 -14.75
CA LYS A 366 24.63 -85.56 -13.62
C LYS A 366 24.13 -86.64 -12.65
N TYR A 367 22.82 -86.71 -12.42
CA TYR A 367 22.19 -87.77 -11.64
C TYR A 367 22.32 -89.13 -12.31
N LEU A 368 22.06 -89.23 -13.61
CA LEU A 368 22.23 -90.48 -14.36
C LEU A 368 23.69 -90.94 -14.42
N LYS A 369 24.65 -90.02 -14.52
CA LYS A 369 26.08 -90.32 -14.41
C LYS A 369 26.43 -90.92 -13.05
N LYS A 370 25.92 -90.33 -11.97
CA LYS A 370 26.14 -90.83 -10.60
C LYS A 370 25.56 -92.24 -10.43
N LYS A 371 24.33 -92.46 -10.91
CA LYS A 371 23.67 -93.77 -10.87
C LYS A 371 24.41 -94.84 -11.70
N LEU A 372 25.01 -94.44 -12.82
CA LEU A 372 25.86 -95.31 -13.65
C LEU A 372 27.19 -95.65 -12.95
N ASP A 373 27.79 -94.69 -12.24
CA ASP A 373 29.01 -94.89 -11.45
C ASP A 373 28.78 -95.77 -10.22
N GLU A 374 27.58 -95.74 -9.63
CA GLU A 374 27.15 -96.63 -8.54
C GLU A 374 26.96 -98.09 -9.02
N GLN A 375 26.67 -98.31 -10.30
CA GLN A 375 26.56 -99.63 -10.95
C GLN A 375 27.87 -100.12 -11.62
N LYS A 376 29.02 -99.60 -11.17
CA LYS A 376 30.34 -99.81 -11.81
C LYS A 376 30.79 -101.26 -11.99
N TYR A 377 30.22 -102.20 -11.25
CA TYR A 377 30.57 -103.61 -11.26
C TYR A 377 29.60 -104.48 -12.09
N GLU A 378 28.57 -103.88 -12.69
CA GLU A 378 27.62 -104.60 -13.54
C GLU A 378 28.07 -104.69 -15.01
N THR A 379 27.54 -105.68 -15.76
CA THR A 379 27.94 -105.91 -17.15
C THR A 379 27.49 -104.78 -18.07
N ARG A 380 28.20 -104.60 -19.20
CA ARG A 380 27.90 -103.57 -20.21
C ARG A 380 26.49 -103.70 -20.82
N SER A 381 25.90 -104.90 -20.75
CA SER A 381 24.53 -105.21 -21.17
C SER A 381 23.49 -104.68 -20.17
N SER A 382 23.69 -104.87 -18.85
CA SER A 382 22.73 -104.44 -17.84
C SER A 382 22.63 -102.92 -17.72
N THR A 383 23.71 -102.19 -17.98
CA THR A 383 23.75 -100.71 -17.95
C THR A 383 23.43 -100.05 -19.31
N ALA A 384 23.07 -100.82 -20.34
CA ALA A 384 22.88 -100.33 -21.70
C ALA A 384 21.71 -99.32 -21.82
N SER A 385 20.63 -99.53 -21.08
CA SER A 385 19.46 -98.65 -21.08
C SER A 385 19.80 -97.26 -20.52
N LEU A 386 20.50 -97.21 -19.38
CA LEU A 386 20.97 -95.98 -18.75
C LEU A 386 21.93 -95.19 -19.66
N ARG A 387 22.85 -95.89 -20.35
CA ARG A 387 23.78 -95.26 -21.29
C ARG A 387 23.08 -94.69 -22.52
N ARG A 388 22.00 -95.33 -23.02
CA ARG A 388 21.16 -94.79 -24.11
C ARG A 388 20.46 -93.52 -23.67
N GLN A 389 19.78 -93.54 -22.52
CA GLN A 389 19.12 -92.35 -21.95
C GLN A 389 20.11 -91.19 -21.77
N MET A 390 21.32 -91.46 -21.27
CA MET A 390 22.37 -90.45 -21.13
C MET A 390 22.84 -89.86 -22.47
N ASN A 391 22.87 -90.65 -23.54
CA ASN A 391 23.30 -90.19 -24.86
C ASN A 391 22.21 -89.38 -25.56
N ASP A 392 20.94 -89.77 -25.39
CA ASP A 392 19.80 -89.02 -25.91
C ASP A 392 19.69 -87.66 -25.21
N LEU A 393 19.85 -87.63 -23.88
CA LEU A 393 19.86 -86.38 -23.10
C LEU A 393 21.02 -85.45 -23.50
N LYS A 394 22.20 -86.00 -23.82
CA LYS A 394 23.34 -85.22 -24.35
C LYS A 394 23.05 -84.62 -25.72
N LYS A 395 22.38 -85.37 -26.61
CA LYS A 395 21.97 -84.87 -27.93
C LYS A 395 20.96 -83.73 -27.80
N ASP A 396 20.00 -83.86 -26.88
CA ASP A 396 18.99 -82.82 -26.63
C ASP A 396 19.59 -81.55 -26.01
N ILE A 397 20.53 -81.69 -25.06
CA ILE A 397 21.29 -80.57 -24.51
C ILE A 397 22.06 -79.86 -25.63
N ASN A 398 22.76 -80.60 -26.50
CA ASN A 398 23.53 -80.01 -27.61
C ASN A 398 22.63 -79.35 -28.67
N SER A 399 21.47 -79.92 -28.97
CA SER A 399 20.49 -79.32 -29.88
C SER A 399 19.93 -78.00 -29.32
N SER A 400 19.61 -77.98 -28.03
CA SER A 400 19.14 -76.78 -27.32
C SER A 400 20.23 -75.70 -27.24
N TRP A 401 21.48 -76.09 -27.00
CA TRP A 401 22.65 -75.20 -27.06
C TRP A 401 22.89 -74.60 -28.45
N LYS A 402 22.70 -75.37 -29.53
CA LYS A 402 22.83 -74.83 -30.89
C LYS A 402 21.74 -73.80 -31.23
N LYS A 403 20.52 -73.99 -30.72
CA LYS A 403 19.42 -73.01 -30.85
C LYS A 403 19.73 -71.72 -30.07
N LEU A 404 20.32 -71.84 -28.88
CA LEU A 404 20.81 -70.71 -28.06
C LEU A 404 21.96 -69.95 -28.77
N ILE A 405 22.93 -70.66 -29.34
CA ILE A 405 24.05 -70.03 -30.08
C ILE A 405 23.56 -69.30 -31.34
N LYS A 406 22.51 -69.80 -32.01
CA LYS A 406 21.92 -69.14 -33.19
C LYS A 406 21.18 -67.84 -32.83
N THR A 407 20.63 -67.75 -31.62
CA THR A 407 20.05 -66.52 -31.06
C THR A 407 21.13 -65.55 -30.56
N MET A 408 22.26 -66.06 -30.05
CA MET A 408 23.39 -65.23 -29.58
C MET A 408 24.34 -64.73 -30.69
N LYS A 409 24.28 -65.25 -31.92
CA LYS A 409 25.13 -64.79 -33.05
C LYS A 409 24.81 -63.38 -33.56
N ILE A 410 23.77 -62.73 -33.03
CA ILE A 410 23.45 -61.31 -33.30
C ILE A 410 24.28 -60.36 -32.41
N ASP A 411 24.90 -60.86 -31.32
CA ASP A 411 25.60 -60.03 -30.32
C ASP A 411 27.14 -60.06 -30.42
N ASN A 412 27.70 -60.46 -31.56
CA ASN A 412 29.16 -60.44 -31.77
C ASN A 412 29.73 -59.04 -32.08
N LYS A 413 29.07 -57.98 -31.62
CA LYS A 413 29.60 -56.61 -31.51
C LYS A 413 29.90 -56.19 -30.06
N PHE A 414 29.72 -57.07 -29.07
CA PHE A 414 29.77 -56.68 -27.65
C PHE A 414 31.09 -57.00 -26.90
N GLU A 415 32.07 -57.67 -27.52
CA GLU A 415 33.35 -57.99 -26.86
C GLU A 415 34.37 -56.82 -26.82
N GLU A 416 33.98 -55.60 -27.21
CA GLU A 416 34.72 -54.37 -26.85
C GLU A 416 34.22 -53.73 -25.54
N VAL A 417 33.08 -54.15 -24.98
CA VAL A 417 32.41 -53.48 -23.83
C VAL A 417 32.69 -54.14 -22.48
N LYS A 418 33.42 -55.27 -22.44
CA LYS A 418 33.60 -56.07 -21.22
C LYS A 418 34.49 -55.45 -20.12
N VAL A 419 35.14 -54.32 -20.39
CA VAL A 419 35.82 -53.51 -19.36
C VAL A 419 34.84 -52.52 -18.68
N ASN A 420 33.64 -52.30 -19.26
CA ASN A 420 32.60 -51.38 -18.75
C ASN A 420 31.50 -52.06 -17.91
N GLU A 421 31.43 -53.39 -17.82
CA GLU A 421 30.29 -54.09 -17.16
C GLU A 421 30.28 -53.98 -15.62
N GLU A 422 31.43 -54.00 -14.94
CA GLU A 422 31.47 -53.88 -13.46
C GLU A 422 31.20 -52.43 -12.99
N ASP A 423 31.64 -51.43 -13.76
CA ASP A 423 31.34 -50.03 -13.51
C ASP A 423 29.88 -49.70 -13.85
N GLN A 424 29.36 -50.22 -14.97
CA GLN A 424 27.93 -50.08 -15.31
C GLN A 424 27.01 -50.83 -14.35
N GLN A 425 27.44 -51.92 -13.71
CA GLN A 425 26.61 -52.64 -12.74
C GLN A 425 26.54 -51.92 -11.39
N LYS A 426 27.63 -51.27 -10.95
CA LYS A 426 27.60 -50.33 -9.82
C LYS A 426 26.79 -49.08 -10.14
N GLU A 427 26.93 -48.54 -11.35
CA GLU A 427 26.19 -47.37 -11.79
C GLU A 427 24.69 -47.67 -11.95
N ARG A 428 24.30 -48.85 -12.46
CA ARG A 428 22.91 -49.32 -12.50
C ARG A 428 22.33 -49.55 -11.11
N SER A 429 23.09 -50.12 -10.17
CA SER A 429 22.64 -50.26 -8.78
C SER A 429 22.41 -48.90 -8.13
N HIS A 430 23.34 -47.96 -8.33
CA HIS A 430 23.21 -46.59 -7.83
C HIS A 430 22.07 -45.82 -8.50
N LEU A 431 21.87 -45.99 -9.82
CA LEU A 431 20.75 -45.42 -10.56
C LEU A 431 19.42 -46.02 -10.12
N GLN A 432 19.37 -47.30 -9.77
CA GLN A 432 18.17 -47.97 -9.29
C GLN A 432 17.80 -47.49 -7.87
N ASP A 433 18.77 -47.35 -6.97
CA ASP A 433 18.56 -46.70 -5.66
C ASP A 433 18.12 -45.24 -5.82
N CYS A 434 18.70 -44.49 -6.77
CA CYS A 434 18.26 -43.14 -7.10
C CYS A 434 16.83 -43.11 -7.66
N LEU A 435 16.44 -44.07 -8.50
CA LEU A 435 15.09 -44.19 -9.06
C LEU A 435 14.05 -44.56 -8.00
N GLU A 436 14.39 -45.45 -7.07
CA GLU A 436 13.56 -45.80 -5.91
C GLU A 436 13.31 -44.55 -5.05
N LYS A 437 14.39 -43.81 -4.75
CA LYS A 437 14.31 -42.57 -3.98
C LYS A 437 13.53 -41.47 -4.69
N LEU A 438 13.68 -41.34 -6.01
CA LEU A 438 12.87 -40.43 -6.83
C LEU A 438 11.40 -40.83 -6.87
N ARG A 439 11.07 -42.13 -6.83
CA ARG A 439 9.69 -42.62 -6.73
C ARG A 439 9.09 -42.29 -5.37
N GLU A 440 9.81 -42.53 -4.28
CA GLU A 440 9.40 -42.14 -2.93
C GLU A 440 9.23 -40.62 -2.80
N ASP A 441 10.16 -39.83 -3.34
CA ASP A 441 10.07 -38.37 -3.36
C ASP A 441 8.87 -37.89 -4.18
N LYS A 442 8.60 -38.52 -5.33
CA LYS A 442 7.41 -38.24 -6.16
C LYS A 442 6.11 -38.55 -5.40
N GLU A 443 6.03 -39.69 -4.73
CA GLU A 443 4.85 -40.08 -3.95
C GLU A 443 4.63 -39.15 -2.75
N ASN A 444 5.71 -38.79 -2.04
CA ASN A 444 5.69 -37.79 -0.98
C ASN A 444 5.26 -36.41 -1.47
N LEU A 445 5.69 -36.00 -2.67
CA LEU A 445 5.25 -34.76 -3.32
C LEU A 445 3.78 -34.81 -3.72
N CYS A 446 3.29 -35.93 -4.26
CA CYS A 446 1.88 -36.13 -4.58
C CYS A 446 0.99 -36.03 -3.32
N ASN A 447 1.39 -36.68 -2.23
CA ASN A 447 0.66 -36.61 -0.96
C ASN A 447 0.67 -35.18 -0.37
N LYS A 448 1.79 -34.47 -0.47
CA LYS A 448 1.86 -33.05 -0.07
C LYS A 448 0.97 -32.16 -0.95
N LEU A 449 0.93 -32.40 -2.26
CA LEU A 449 0.07 -31.67 -3.19
C LEU A 449 -1.40 -31.90 -2.90
N GLU A 450 -1.80 -33.13 -2.56
CA GLU A 450 -3.17 -33.45 -2.17
C GLU A 450 -3.57 -32.72 -0.87
N ILE A 451 -2.68 -32.70 0.14
CA ILE A 451 -2.90 -31.93 1.37
C ILE A 451 -3.03 -30.42 1.06
N TYR A 452 -2.17 -29.87 0.19
CA TYR A 452 -2.24 -28.46 -0.18
C TYR A 452 -3.50 -28.11 -0.97
N ASN A 453 -3.95 -29.00 -1.86
CA ASN A 453 -5.20 -28.82 -2.60
C ASN A 453 -6.41 -28.80 -1.67
N ASN A 454 -6.47 -29.72 -0.70
CA ASN A 454 -7.55 -29.73 0.29
C ASN A 454 -7.53 -28.45 1.15
N GLN A 455 -6.34 -27.97 1.56
CA GLN A 455 -6.21 -26.69 2.27
C GLN A 455 -6.60 -25.48 1.41
N LEU A 456 -6.37 -25.54 0.10
CA LEU A 456 -6.81 -24.52 -0.85
C LEU A 456 -8.33 -24.48 -0.93
N THR A 457 -8.99 -25.63 -1.06
CA THR A 457 -10.45 -25.73 -1.07
C THR A 457 -11.08 -25.18 0.23
N ASP A 458 -10.52 -25.52 1.39
CA ASP A 458 -10.99 -24.97 2.68
C ASP A 458 -10.85 -23.44 2.75
N LYS A 459 -9.75 -22.90 2.20
CA LYS A 459 -9.51 -21.46 2.13
C LYS A 459 -10.44 -20.77 1.14
N GLU A 460 -10.74 -21.40 -0.01
CA GLU A 460 -11.70 -20.90 -0.98
C GLU A 460 -13.11 -20.80 -0.37
N ASP A 461 -13.54 -21.83 0.36
CA ASP A 461 -14.81 -21.81 1.09
C ASP A 461 -14.87 -20.72 2.16
N PHE A 462 -13.76 -20.51 2.88
CA PHE A 462 -13.65 -19.42 3.86
C PHE A 462 -13.71 -18.04 3.19
N ILE A 463 -13.03 -17.85 2.05
CA ILE A 463 -13.09 -16.62 1.26
C ILE A 463 -14.52 -16.37 0.76
N ASN A 464 -15.21 -17.39 0.27
CA ASN A 464 -16.59 -17.28 -0.19
C ASN A 464 -17.54 -16.83 0.94
N LYS A 465 -17.39 -17.40 2.15
CA LYS A 465 -18.15 -16.98 3.34
C LYS A 465 -17.85 -15.53 3.73
N LEU A 466 -16.57 -15.13 3.74
CA LEU A 466 -16.17 -13.75 4.01
C LEU A 466 -16.73 -12.76 2.98
N GLN A 467 -16.69 -13.11 1.69
CA GLN A 467 -17.27 -12.29 0.62
C GLN A 467 -18.77 -12.13 0.79
N GLN A 468 -19.48 -13.20 1.14
CA GLN A 468 -20.92 -13.15 1.39
C GLN A 468 -21.25 -12.26 2.59
N GLN A 469 -20.49 -12.38 3.69
CA GLN A 469 -20.66 -11.51 4.86
C GLN A 469 -20.37 -10.04 4.52
N THR A 470 -19.32 -9.78 3.75
CA THR A 470 -18.96 -8.43 3.31
C THR A 470 -20.06 -7.80 2.46
N ARG A 471 -20.67 -8.58 1.54
CA ARG A 471 -21.81 -8.10 0.73
C ARG A 471 -22.99 -7.69 1.60
N LYS A 472 -23.35 -8.52 2.60
CA LYS A 472 -24.43 -8.20 3.56
C LYS A 472 -24.14 -6.91 4.33
N ASN A 473 -22.92 -6.75 4.82
CA ASN A 473 -22.53 -5.55 5.56
C ASN A 473 -22.59 -4.28 4.67
N ILE A 474 -22.15 -4.38 3.41
CA ILE A 474 -22.24 -3.26 2.46
C ILE A 474 -23.70 -2.87 2.20
N GLU A 475 -24.59 -3.86 2.06
CA GLU A 475 -26.00 -3.62 1.80
C GLU A 475 -26.70 -2.96 2.99
N GLU A 476 -26.34 -3.34 4.21
CA GLU A 476 -26.82 -2.69 5.44
C GLU A 476 -26.33 -1.24 5.56
N LEU A 477 -25.04 -1.00 5.31
CA LEU A 477 -24.47 0.36 5.34
C LEU A 477 -25.10 1.27 4.28
N LYS A 478 -25.46 0.73 3.11
CA LYS A 478 -26.18 1.49 2.08
C LYS A 478 -27.55 1.94 2.56
N LYS A 479 -28.31 1.06 3.23
CA LYS A 479 -29.63 1.43 3.79
C LYS A 479 -29.49 2.54 4.84
N GLN A 480 -28.50 2.43 5.73
CA GLN A 480 -28.24 3.47 6.72
C GLN A 480 -27.86 4.80 6.08
N LEU A 481 -27.04 4.76 5.02
CA LEU A 481 -26.66 5.96 4.27
C LEU A 481 -27.87 6.62 3.58
N ASP A 482 -28.76 5.82 2.99
CA ASP A 482 -29.99 6.32 2.35
C ASP A 482 -30.94 6.98 3.38
N GLU A 483 -31.05 6.42 4.58
CA GLU A 483 -31.83 6.99 5.67
C GLU A 483 -31.26 8.32 6.16
N GLU A 484 -29.95 8.42 6.38
CA GLU A 484 -29.29 9.66 6.78
C GLU A 484 -29.37 10.73 5.69
N THR A 485 -29.27 10.34 4.41
CA THR A 485 -29.43 11.25 3.28
C THR A 485 -30.83 11.87 3.26
N ARG A 486 -31.89 11.07 3.48
CA ARG A 486 -33.26 11.60 3.60
C ARG A 486 -33.44 12.54 4.79
N LYS A 487 -32.81 12.26 5.94
CA LYS A 487 -32.86 13.16 7.10
C LYS A 487 -32.18 14.49 6.79
N TYR A 488 -31.06 14.46 6.09
CA TYR A 488 -30.34 15.64 5.65
C TYR A 488 -31.18 16.49 4.69
N GLU A 489 -31.78 15.87 3.66
CA GLU A 489 -32.67 16.56 2.71
C GLU A 489 -33.84 17.24 3.41
N ASN A 490 -34.53 16.54 4.32
CA ASN A 490 -35.61 17.12 5.13
C ASN A 490 -35.14 18.31 6.00
N SER A 491 -33.90 18.26 6.48
CA SER A 491 -33.31 19.35 7.28
C SER A 491 -32.97 20.56 6.42
N GLN A 492 -32.50 20.36 5.19
CA GLN A 492 -32.26 21.42 4.21
C GLN A 492 -33.55 22.13 3.81
N GLU A 493 -34.64 21.38 3.60
CA GLU A 493 -35.95 21.98 3.31
C GLU A 493 -36.45 22.86 4.47
N LYS A 494 -36.30 22.39 5.72
CA LYS A 494 -36.63 23.20 6.91
C LYS A 494 -35.77 24.46 7.01
N LEU A 495 -34.48 24.39 6.70
CA LEU A 495 -33.60 25.55 6.68
C LEU A 495 -34.02 26.57 5.62
N ALA A 496 -34.42 26.12 4.43
CA ALA A 496 -34.92 27.02 3.39
C ALA A 496 -36.20 27.76 3.82
N ILE A 497 -37.11 27.09 4.53
CA ILE A 497 -38.31 27.72 5.09
C ILE A 497 -37.93 28.78 6.13
N LEU A 498 -37.00 28.47 7.03
CA LEU A 498 -36.52 29.40 8.06
C LEU A 498 -35.80 30.62 7.47
N ASP A 499 -35.00 30.42 6.42
CA ASP A 499 -34.31 31.51 5.71
C ASP A 499 -35.31 32.49 5.08
N ASN A 500 -36.35 31.96 4.44
CA ASN A 500 -37.45 32.78 3.91
C ASN A 500 -38.20 33.54 5.01
N GLN A 501 -38.45 32.91 6.16
CA GLN A 501 -39.05 33.60 7.30
C GLN A 501 -38.15 34.69 7.89
N SER A 502 -36.83 34.50 7.90
CA SER A 502 -35.87 35.51 8.34
C SER A 502 -35.91 36.72 7.41
N LYS A 503 -35.86 36.51 6.09
CA LYS A 503 -35.93 37.59 5.10
C LYS A 503 -37.18 38.47 5.26
N VAL A 504 -38.35 37.85 5.43
CA VAL A 504 -39.59 38.60 5.67
C VAL A 504 -39.53 39.43 6.95
N LYS A 505 -38.87 38.92 8.00
CA LYS A 505 -38.67 39.68 9.25
C LYS A 505 -37.67 40.82 9.05
N ASP A 506 -36.59 40.61 8.30
CA ASP A 506 -35.60 41.64 8.00
C ASP A 506 -36.23 42.79 7.20
N ASP A 507 -37.10 42.49 6.23
CA ASP A 507 -37.87 43.49 5.49
C ASP A 507 -38.79 44.32 6.42
N LEU A 508 -39.47 43.66 7.37
CA LEU A 508 -40.30 44.33 8.38
C LEU A 508 -39.48 45.21 9.34
N ILE A 509 -38.29 44.75 9.73
CA ILE A 509 -37.36 45.53 10.55
C ILE A 509 -36.93 46.78 9.76
N GLN A 510 -36.55 46.64 8.49
CA GLN A 510 -36.14 47.76 7.66
C GLN A 510 -37.27 48.80 7.49
N GLN A 511 -38.50 48.34 7.27
CA GLN A 511 -39.67 49.24 7.22
C GLN A 511 -39.89 49.98 8.55
N SER A 512 -39.72 49.27 9.67
CA SER A 512 -39.87 49.86 11.00
C SER A 512 -38.77 50.88 11.30
N GLU A 513 -37.52 50.61 10.90
CA GLU A 513 -36.40 51.54 11.04
C GLU A 513 -36.62 52.82 10.23
N GLN A 514 -37.08 52.70 8.98
CA GLN A 514 -37.44 53.86 8.16
C GLN A 514 -38.54 54.71 8.81
N HIS A 515 -39.55 54.07 9.39
CA HIS A 515 -40.61 54.78 10.10
C HIS A 515 -40.10 55.48 11.36
N ILE A 516 -39.23 54.83 12.13
CA ILE A 516 -38.58 55.42 13.30
C ILE A 516 -37.75 56.65 12.92
N ASP A 517 -37.01 56.60 11.81
CA ASP A 517 -36.20 57.73 11.37
C ASP A 517 -37.05 58.92 10.90
N GLU A 518 -38.19 58.67 10.27
CA GLU A 518 -39.17 59.71 9.96
C GLU A 518 -39.75 60.35 11.23
N LEU A 519 -40.14 59.54 12.22
CA LEU A 519 -40.63 60.03 13.51
C LEU A 519 -39.56 60.86 14.24
N LYS A 520 -38.28 60.44 14.21
CA LYS A 520 -37.17 61.22 14.78
C LYS A 520 -37.01 62.57 14.07
N ARG A 521 -37.19 62.61 12.74
CA ARG A 521 -37.14 63.85 11.96
C ARG A 521 -38.26 64.80 12.37
N GLN A 522 -39.49 64.30 12.45
CA GLN A 522 -40.65 65.07 12.92
C GLN A 522 -40.43 65.59 14.35
N LEU A 523 -39.94 64.75 15.26
CA LEU A 523 -39.64 65.16 16.64
C LEU A 523 -38.58 66.28 16.69
N LYS A 524 -37.55 66.20 15.83
CA LYS A 524 -36.54 67.25 15.73
C LYS A 524 -37.14 68.58 15.25
N GLU A 525 -38.06 68.53 14.29
CA GLU A 525 -38.78 69.72 13.81
C GLU A 525 -39.68 70.32 14.89
N ILE A 526 -40.45 69.50 15.60
CA ILE A 526 -41.27 69.90 16.74
C ILE A 526 -40.41 70.60 17.80
N ASN A 527 -39.29 69.99 18.20
CA ASN A 527 -38.38 70.56 19.19
C ASN A 527 -37.76 71.90 18.74
N ALA A 528 -37.60 72.12 17.43
CA ALA A 528 -37.15 73.40 16.88
C ALA A 528 -38.26 74.47 16.86
N LEU A 529 -39.53 74.09 16.75
CA LEU A 529 -40.67 75.02 16.70
C LEU A 529 -41.01 75.60 18.08
N TYR A 530 -40.85 74.84 19.17
CA TYR A 530 -41.18 75.32 20.52
C TYR A 530 -40.46 76.64 20.90
N PRO A 531 -39.12 76.75 20.80
CA PRO A 531 -38.42 78.00 21.11
C PRO A 531 -38.78 79.14 20.14
N GLN A 532 -39.08 78.82 18.87
CA GLN A 532 -39.48 79.83 17.87
C GLN A 532 -40.82 80.45 18.24
N ILE A 533 -41.81 79.62 18.60
CA ILE A 533 -43.12 80.09 19.07
C ILE A 533 -42.94 80.94 20.33
N GLU A 534 -42.18 80.46 21.32
CA GLU A 534 -41.94 81.20 22.56
C GLU A 534 -41.31 82.57 22.31
N THR A 535 -40.28 82.63 21.45
CA THR A 535 -39.62 83.88 21.07
C THR A 535 -40.62 84.85 20.43
N LYS A 536 -41.43 84.36 19.48
CA LYS A 536 -42.41 85.19 18.77
C LYS A 536 -43.56 85.65 19.67
N GLU A 537 -43.98 84.84 20.62
CA GLU A 537 -44.93 85.24 21.65
C GLU A 537 -44.38 86.30 22.60
N ILE A 538 -43.09 86.23 22.96
CA ILE A 538 -42.42 87.28 23.75
C ILE A 538 -42.34 88.58 22.94
N GLU A 539 -41.95 88.52 21.66
CA GLU A 539 -41.91 89.69 20.77
C GLU A 539 -43.29 90.35 20.63
N LEU A 540 -44.35 89.56 20.44
CA LEU A 540 -45.72 90.04 20.38
C LEU A 540 -46.13 90.70 21.70
N ARG A 541 -45.91 90.04 22.84
CA ARG A 541 -46.22 90.58 24.18
C ARG A 541 -45.47 91.89 24.45
N ASN A 542 -44.19 91.96 24.12
CA ASN A 542 -43.39 93.18 24.29
C ASN A 542 -43.91 94.32 23.41
N THR A 543 -44.35 94.02 22.19
CA THR A 543 -44.95 95.00 21.27
C THR A 543 -46.25 95.55 21.86
N ILE A 544 -47.13 94.67 22.31
CA ILE A 544 -48.40 95.03 22.96
C ILE A 544 -48.15 95.86 24.22
N ASN A 545 -47.20 95.46 25.07
CA ASN A 545 -46.85 96.18 26.29
C ASN A 545 -46.30 97.58 25.99
N THR A 546 -45.43 97.69 24.98
CA THR A 546 -44.85 98.99 24.56
C THR A 546 -45.94 99.94 24.07
N ILE A 547 -46.85 99.46 23.21
CA ILE A 547 -47.99 100.24 22.72
C ILE A 547 -48.94 100.59 23.88
N SER A 548 -49.20 99.64 24.79
CA SER A 548 -50.03 99.86 25.98
C SER A 548 -49.52 100.96 26.90
N ILE A 549 -48.20 101.03 27.09
CA ILE A 549 -47.56 102.07 27.91
C ILE A 549 -47.59 103.41 27.18
N LYS A 550 -47.25 103.42 25.88
CA LYS A 550 -47.19 104.63 25.06
C LYS A 550 -48.55 105.33 24.94
N SER A 551 -49.63 104.56 24.78
CA SER A 551 -50.99 105.08 24.55
C SER A 551 -51.85 105.17 25.82
N GLU A 552 -51.26 105.02 27.02
CA GLU A 552 -51.98 105.01 28.32
C GLU A 552 -53.22 104.09 28.35
N LEU A 553 -53.15 102.96 27.63
CA LEU A 553 -54.30 102.08 27.37
C LEU A 553 -54.93 101.57 28.68
N GLY A 554 -56.18 101.98 28.92
CA GLY A 554 -56.99 101.55 30.06
C GLY A 554 -57.47 100.10 29.95
N LYS A 555 -58.28 99.65 30.93
CA LYS A 555 -58.87 98.29 30.91
C LYS A 555 -59.71 98.02 29.65
N LYS A 556 -60.31 99.07 29.06
CA LYS A 556 -61.15 98.97 27.85
C LYS A 556 -60.29 98.76 26.60
N GLY A 557 -59.27 99.59 26.38
CA GLY A 557 -58.30 99.43 25.30
C GLY A 557 -57.56 98.09 25.31
N LYS A 558 -57.15 97.58 26.49
CA LYS A 558 -56.56 96.23 26.61
C LYS A 558 -57.50 95.11 26.14
N ARG A 559 -58.79 95.20 26.50
CA ARG A 559 -59.81 94.25 26.01
C ARG A 559 -60.03 94.35 24.50
N LEU A 560 -59.93 95.56 23.93
CA LEU A 560 -60.03 95.74 22.48
C LEU A 560 -58.81 95.11 21.76
N LEU A 561 -57.61 95.21 22.34
CA LEU A 561 -56.42 94.51 21.84
C LEU A 561 -56.56 92.98 21.95
N ASP A 562 -57.05 92.45 23.07
CA ASP A 562 -57.31 91.00 23.20
C ASP A 562 -58.31 90.50 22.14
N ASN A 563 -59.40 91.23 21.93
CA ASN A 563 -60.38 90.94 20.87
C ASN A 563 -59.75 91.01 19.47
N LEU A 564 -58.85 91.97 19.23
CA LEU A 564 -58.13 92.10 17.96
C LEU A 564 -57.27 90.85 17.68
N LEU A 565 -56.56 90.34 18.70
CA LEU A 565 -55.75 89.13 18.58
C LEU A 565 -56.62 87.89 18.36
N GLU A 566 -57.72 87.74 19.09
CA GLU A 566 -58.63 86.60 18.96
C GLU A 566 -59.27 86.52 17.57
N GLU A 567 -59.75 87.65 17.04
CA GLU A 567 -60.33 87.68 15.69
C GLU A 567 -59.25 87.41 14.62
N GLN A 568 -58.02 87.90 14.82
CA GLN A 568 -56.91 87.57 13.91
C GLN A 568 -56.54 86.09 13.95
N ILE A 569 -56.56 85.45 15.12
CA ILE A 569 -56.37 83.99 15.24
C ILE A 569 -57.45 83.25 14.46
N LYS A 570 -58.73 83.63 14.63
CA LYS A 570 -59.85 82.99 13.91
C LYS A 570 -59.66 83.10 12.40
N ILE A 571 -59.33 84.29 11.89
CA ILE A 571 -59.09 84.51 10.45
C ILE A 571 -58.01 83.57 9.92
N VAL A 572 -56.89 83.43 10.63
CA VAL A 572 -55.79 82.55 10.22
C VAL A 572 -56.19 81.06 10.28
N LEU A 573 -57.04 80.67 11.23
CA LEU A 573 -57.50 79.29 11.40
C LEU A 573 -58.62 78.89 10.42
N THR A 574 -59.54 79.80 10.09
CA THR A 574 -60.80 79.46 9.40
C THR A 574 -61.01 80.18 8.06
N ASN A 575 -60.16 81.15 7.69
CA ASN A 575 -60.36 82.00 6.50
C ASN A 575 -61.77 82.62 6.44
N ASP A 576 -62.35 82.92 7.60
CA ASP A 576 -63.75 83.34 7.74
C ASP A 576 -63.93 84.85 7.48
N ASN A 577 -64.71 85.18 6.46
CA ASN A 577 -65.07 86.57 6.10
C ASN A 577 -65.79 87.31 7.24
N PHE A 578 -66.55 86.62 8.08
CA PHE A 578 -67.27 87.25 9.20
C PHE A 578 -66.32 87.71 10.31
N SER A 579 -65.24 86.96 10.53
CA SER A 579 -64.16 87.35 11.45
C SER A 579 -63.36 88.54 10.91
N SER A 580 -63.22 88.66 9.58
CA SER A 580 -62.62 89.83 8.91
C SER A 580 -63.42 91.12 9.14
N GLU A 581 -64.75 91.08 8.99
CA GLU A 581 -65.62 92.23 9.28
C GLU A 581 -65.57 92.66 10.75
N LYS A 582 -65.49 91.70 11.68
CA LYS A 582 -65.34 91.98 13.11
C LYS A 582 -63.98 92.57 13.43
N LEU A 583 -62.91 92.07 12.82
CA LEU A 583 -61.56 92.60 12.97
C LEU A 583 -61.52 94.08 12.57
N GLU A 584 -62.08 94.45 11.42
CA GLU A 584 -62.12 95.85 10.97
C GLU A 584 -62.89 96.77 11.93
N LYS A 585 -64.00 96.29 12.51
CA LYS A 585 -64.72 97.02 13.56
C LYS A 585 -63.87 97.23 14.82
N VAL A 586 -63.03 96.26 15.18
CA VAL A 586 -62.12 96.39 16.33
C VAL A 586 -60.95 97.33 16.01
N LYS A 587 -60.39 97.29 14.79
CA LYS A 587 -59.35 98.24 14.34
C LYS A 587 -59.83 99.68 14.39
N LEU A 588 -61.04 99.95 13.89
CA LEU A 588 -61.66 101.28 13.92
C LEU A 588 -61.79 101.79 15.36
N LYS A 589 -62.28 100.96 16.29
CA LYS A 589 -62.39 101.34 17.71
C LYS A 589 -61.04 101.61 18.37
N LEU A 590 -60.01 100.84 18.05
CA LEU A 590 -58.66 101.07 18.58
C LEU A 590 -58.04 102.37 18.05
N SER A 591 -58.35 102.74 16.79
CA SER A 591 -57.89 103.98 16.16
C SER A 591 -58.66 105.21 16.66
N GLU A 592 -59.99 105.11 16.77
CA GLU A 592 -60.87 106.24 17.13
C GLU A 592 -60.99 106.47 18.64
N GLU A 593 -61.04 105.41 19.46
CA GLU A 593 -61.31 105.53 20.90
C GLU A 593 -60.04 105.52 21.76
N GLU A 594 -58.92 104.98 21.24
CA GLU A 594 -57.68 104.80 22.00
C GLU A 594 -56.44 105.36 21.25
N GLU A 595 -56.63 106.07 20.12
CA GLU A 595 -55.60 106.77 19.34
C GLU A 595 -54.42 105.90 18.83
N LEU A 596 -54.62 104.58 18.62
CA LEU A 596 -53.58 103.73 18.04
C LEU A 596 -53.41 104.00 16.55
N THR A 597 -52.16 104.07 16.08
CA THR A 597 -51.87 104.22 14.65
C THR A 597 -52.16 102.93 13.88
N ASN A 598 -52.54 103.05 12.61
CA ASN A 598 -52.72 101.90 11.73
C ASN A 598 -51.45 101.03 11.61
N GLU A 599 -50.26 101.65 11.70
CA GLU A 599 -48.98 100.95 11.67
C GLU A 599 -48.77 100.09 12.92
N GLU A 600 -49.12 100.59 14.10
CA GLU A 600 -49.08 99.86 15.37
C GLU A 600 -50.06 98.67 15.36
N ILE A 601 -51.29 98.88 14.89
CA ILE A 601 -52.30 97.83 14.74
C ILE A 601 -51.82 96.75 13.76
N GLN A 602 -51.29 97.14 12.60
CA GLN A 602 -50.82 96.18 11.59
C GLN A 602 -49.59 95.40 12.06
N ASN A 603 -48.68 96.02 12.82
CA ASN A 603 -47.53 95.36 13.41
C ASN A 603 -47.96 94.26 14.40
N ILE A 604 -48.95 94.54 15.26
CA ILE A 604 -49.54 93.54 16.17
C ILE A 604 -50.15 92.38 15.38
N LEU A 605 -50.94 92.67 14.34
CA LEU A 605 -51.61 91.64 13.53
C LEU A 605 -50.62 90.75 12.77
N ASN A 606 -49.56 91.33 12.20
CA ASN A 606 -48.52 90.56 11.52
C ASN A 606 -47.81 89.60 12.47
N LYS A 607 -47.44 90.07 13.67
CA LYS A 607 -46.82 89.22 14.70
C LYS A 607 -47.77 88.14 15.22
N GLN A 608 -49.05 88.47 15.39
CA GLN A 608 -50.08 87.49 15.78
C GLN A 608 -50.26 86.41 14.70
N THR A 609 -50.20 86.80 13.42
CA THR A 609 -50.29 85.86 12.29
C THR A 609 -49.11 84.89 12.28
N GLU A 610 -47.89 85.40 12.49
CA GLU A 610 -46.66 84.58 12.56
C GLU A 610 -46.73 83.56 13.70
N VAL A 611 -47.13 83.98 14.90
CA VAL A 611 -47.33 83.07 16.06
C VAL A 611 -48.39 82.00 15.74
N THR A 612 -49.51 82.38 15.12
CA THR A 612 -50.62 81.46 14.82
C THR A 612 -50.21 80.43 13.77
N TRP A 613 -49.44 80.83 12.75
CA TRP A 613 -48.94 79.92 11.72
C TRP A 613 -47.93 78.92 12.26
N LEU A 614 -47.01 79.36 13.15
CA LEU A 614 -46.07 78.45 13.81
C LEU A 614 -46.79 77.43 14.71
N LYS A 615 -47.84 77.85 15.43
CA LYS A 615 -48.67 76.94 16.24
C LYS A 615 -49.45 75.94 15.39
N LEU A 616 -49.96 76.35 14.23
CA LEU A 616 -50.60 75.45 13.26
C LEU A 616 -49.61 74.41 12.72
N LYS A 617 -48.41 74.85 12.36
CA LYS A 617 -47.35 73.95 11.89
C LYS A 617 -46.93 72.94 12.97
N LEU A 618 -46.82 73.39 14.22
CA LEU A 618 -46.55 72.51 15.37
C LEU A 618 -47.65 71.46 15.52
N LYS A 619 -48.92 71.88 15.48
CA LYS A 619 -50.07 70.97 15.60
C LYS A 619 -50.10 69.92 14.49
N SER A 620 -49.87 70.33 13.24
CA SER A 620 -49.81 69.42 12.10
C SER A 620 -48.67 68.38 12.15
N LEU A 621 -47.61 68.64 12.92
CA LEU A 621 -46.52 67.68 13.12
C LEU A 621 -46.78 66.76 14.33
N GLN A 622 -47.66 67.17 15.25
CA GLN A 622 -48.05 66.39 16.43
C GLN A 622 -49.18 65.40 16.14
N ASP A 623 -50.11 65.80 15.28
CA ASP A 623 -51.16 64.94 14.69
C ASP A 623 -50.53 63.93 13.72
#